data_AF-A0A2D7IKB7-F1
#
_entry.id   AF-A0A2D7IKB7-F1
#
_cell.length_a   1.000
_cell.length_b   1.000
_cell.length_c   1.000
_cell.angle_alpha   90.00
_cell.angle_beta   90.00
_cell.angle_gamma   90.00
#
_symmetry.space_group_name_H-M   'P 1'
#
loop_
_entity.id
_entity.type
_entity.pdbx_description
1 polymer ?
#
loop_
_entity_poly.entity_id
_entity_poly.type
_entity_poly.pdbx_seq_one_letter_code
_entity_poly.pdbx_strand_id
1 'polypeptide(L)'
;PVGQREWSFQSNIFSEISSPKLFIDTPGIYQVSLKVLGPLGEEDTNTISVIALAEGTQQHIYGDVNGDGTITALDVLLTANYTIGLIEFQPVEFLAADIDGSGLIDIFDVLQISNLTGR
;
A
#
# COMPACT_ATOMS: atom_id res chain seq x y z
N PRO A 1 -30.43 -8.41 -7.27
CA PRO A 1 -29.70 -7.57 -8.25
C PRO A 1 -28.32 -7.25 -7.69
N VAL A 2 -27.26 -7.51 -8.45
CA VAL A 2 -25.94 -7.03 -8.05
C VAL A 2 -25.96 -5.51 -8.21
N GLY A 3 -25.43 -4.81 -7.22
CA GLY A 3 -25.38 -3.36 -7.20
C GLY A 3 -24.65 -2.71 -8.38
N GLN A 4 -24.82 -1.40 -8.55
CA GLN A 4 -23.91 -0.63 -9.41
C GLN A 4 -22.50 -0.75 -8.85
N ARG A 5 -21.49 -0.78 -9.72
CA ARG A 5 -20.08 -0.88 -9.33
C ARG A 5 -19.37 0.36 -9.82
N GLU A 6 -18.51 0.92 -9.00
CA GLU A 6 -17.65 2.04 -9.36
C GLU A 6 -16.22 1.67 -8.98
N TRP A 7 -15.38 1.48 -10.00
CA TRP A 7 -13.95 1.32 -9.84
C TRP A 7 -13.28 2.69 -9.92
N SER A 8 -12.50 3.03 -8.90
CA SER A 8 -11.75 4.27 -8.86
C SER A 8 -10.24 4.01 -8.78
N PHE A 9 -9.48 4.90 -9.42
CA PHE A 9 -8.03 4.98 -9.36
C PHE A 9 -7.65 6.40 -8.95
N GLN A 10 -6.93 6.54 -7.83
CA GLN A 10 -6.60 7.85 -7.26
C GLN A 10 -7.84 8.76 -7.14
N SER A 11 -8.94 8.21 -6.62
CA SER A 11 -10.24 8.89 -6.44
C SER A 11 -11.00 9.27 -7.72
N ASN A 12 -10.51 8.90 -8.91
CA ASN A 12 -11.23 9.10 -10.18
C ASN A 12 -11.87 7.79 -10.63
N ILE A 13 -13.18 7.82 -10.91
CA ILE A 13 -13.88 6.65 -11.48
C ILE A 13 -13.36 6.40 -12.90
N PHE A 14 -12.90 5.18 -13.15
CA PHE A 14 -12.43 4.76 -14.48
C PHE A 14 -13.25 3.62 -15.08
N SER A 15 -14.08 2.94 -14.30
CA SER A 15 -14.92 1.86 -14.83
C SER A 15 -16.11 1.48 -13.94
N GLU A 16 -17.14 0.90 -14.55
CA GLU A 16 -18.32 0.33 -13.86
C GLU A 16 -18.55 -1.15 -14.19
N ILE A 17 -17.68 -1.75 -15.02
CA ILE A 17 -17.82 -3.15 -15.41
C ILE A 17 -17.32 -4.10 -14.31
N SER A 18 -17.71 -5.37 -14.39
CA SER A 18 -17.31 -6.36 -13.37
C SER A 18 -15.82 -6.67 -13.32
N SER A 19 -15.11 -6.49 -14.44
CA SER A 19 -13.70 -6.88 -14.58
C SER A 19 -12.96 -5.91 -15.50
N PRO A 20 -12.67 -4.69 -15.03
CA PRO A 20 -11.92 -3.71 -15.79
C PRO A 20 -10.44 -4.07 -15.88
N LYS A 21 -9.73 -3.38 -16.78
CA LYS A 21 -8.27 -3.42 -16.88
C LYS A 21 -7.74 -2.02 -16.65
N LEU A 22 -6.73 -1.92 -15.79
CA LEU A 22 -5.98 -0.69 -15.54
C LEU A 22 -4.52 -0.94 -15.92
N PHE A 23 -3.91 0.02 -16.61
CA PHE A 23 -2.50 -0.02 -16.98
C PHE A 23 -1.80 1.16 -16.30
N ILE A 24 -0.69 0.88 -15.62
CA ILE A 24 0.14 1.84 -14.89
C ILE A 24 1.54 1.72 -15.46
N ASP A 25 2.06 2.80 -16.05
CA ASP A 25 3.36 2.86 -16.71
C ASP A 25 4.41 3.66 -15.95
N THR A 26 3.99 4.31 -14.86
CA THR A 26 4.85 5.09 -13.98
C THR A 26 5.07 4.33 -12.67
N PRO A 27 6.32 4.22 -12.18
CA PRO A 27 6.58 3.71 -10.86
C PRO A 27 5.94 4.58 -9.79
N GLY A 28 5.42 3.96 -8.73
CA GLY A 28 4.69 4.66 -7.69
C GLY A 28 3.84 3.73 -6.84
N ILE A 29 3.19 4.30 -5.84
CA ILE A 29 2.22 3.62 -4.98
C ILE A 29 0.84 4.18 -5.32
N TYR A 30 -0.09 3.29 -5.65
CA TYR A 30 -1.42 3.66 -6.11
C TYR A 30 -2.49 2.96 -5.30
N GLN A 31 -3.62 3.64 -5.11
CA GLN A 31 -4.82 3.04 -4.53
C GLN A 31 -5.86 2.80 -5.63
N VAL A 32 -6.37 1.56 -5.64
CA VAL A 32 -7.49 1.16 -6.48
C VAL A 32 -8.62 0.75 -5.56
N SER A 33 -9.80 1.36 -5.75
CA SER A 33 -10.98 1.05 -4.93
C SER A 33 -12.11 0.51 -5.80
N LEU A 34 -12.87 -0.42 -5.23
CA LEU A 34 -14.16 -0.87 -5.75
C LEU A 34 -15.23 -0.46 -4.75
N LYS A 35 -16.17 0.37 -5.20
CA LYS A 35 -17.39 0.70 -4.50
C LYS A 35 -18.56 -0.06 -5.11
N VAL A 36 -19.41 -0.66 -4.28
CA VAL A 36 -20.62 -1.37 -4.70
C VAL A 36 -21.86 -0.71 -4.07
N LEU A 37 -22.85 -0.36 -4.90
CA LEU A 37 -24.11 0.25 -4.49
C LEU A 37 -25.27 -0.76 -4.49
N GLY A 38 -25.77 -1.11 -3.32
CA GLY A 38 -26.92 -1.98 -3.16
C GLY A 38 -28.24 -1.38 -3.68
N PRO A 39 -29.30 -2.21 -3.86
CA PRO A 39 -30.59 -1.76 -4.41
C PRO A 39 -31.32 -0.69 -3.59
N LEU A 40 -30.93 -0.50 -2.33
CA LEU A 40 -31.51 0.49 -1.41
C LEU A 40 -30.58 1.69 -1.18
N GLY A 41 -29.48 1.79 -1.93
CA GLY A 41 -28.50 2.88 -1.81
C GLY A 41 -27.36 2.58 -0.83
N GLU A 42 -27.28 1.38 -0.26
CA GLU A 42 -26.17 1.02 0.63
C GLU A 42 -24.86 0.92 -0.13
N GLU A 43 -23.78 1.41 0.46
CA GLU A 43 -22.47 1.45 -0.17
C GLU A 43 -21.48 0.61 0.64
N ASP A 44 -20.69 -0.19 -0.07
CA ASP A 44 -19.51 -0.85 0.49
C ASP A 44 -18.31 -0.56 -0.41
N THR A 45 -17.16 -0.21 0.18
CA THR A 45 -15.95 0.13 -0.56
C THR A 45 -14.77 -0.65 -0.02
N ASN A 46 -14.04 -1.31 -0.91
CA ASN A 46 -12.77 -1.93 -0.59
C ASN A 46 -11.66 -1.31 -1.43
N THR A 47 -10.45 -1.22 -0.86
CA THR A 47 -9.29 -0.57 -1.47
C THR A 47 -8.09 -1.48 -1.38
N ILE A 48 -7.31 -1.54 -2.45
CA ILE A 48 -6.01 -2.20 -2.49
C ILE A 48 -4.90 -1.21 -2.84
N SER A 49 -3.70 -1.49 -2.35
CA SER A 49 -2.47 -0.81 -2.78
C SER A 49 -1.86 -1.55 -3.97
N VAL A 50 -1.47 -0.81 -5.00
CA VAL A 50 -0.73 -1.31 -6.16
C VAL A 50 0.64 -0.62 -6.18
N ILE A 51 1.69 -1.42 -6.07
CA ILE A 51 3.07 -0.94 -6.00
C ILE A 51 3.73 -1.19 -7.36
N ALA A 52 3.97 -0.13 -8.13
CA ALA A 52 4.67 -0.19 -9.41
C ALA A 52 6.15 0.14 -9.21
N LEU A 53 7.02 -0.81 -9.58
CA LEU A 53 8.47 -0.66 -9.49
C LEU A 53 9.04 -0.25 -10.85
N ALA A 54 10.13 0.53 -10.83
CA ALA A 54 10.90 0.78 -12.05
C ALA A 54 11.64 -0.50 -12.48
N GLU A 55 11.93 -0.60 -13.78
CA GLU A 55 12.74 -1.70 -14.28
C GLU A 55 14.13 -1.65 -13.63
N GLY A 56 14.60 -2.80 -13.13
CA GLY A 56 15.90 -2.92 -12.45
C GLY A 56 15.93 -2.41 -11.01
N THR A 57 14.79 -2.03 -10.41
CA THR A 57 14.73 -1.67 -8.99
C THR A 57 15.13 -2.86 -8.11
N GLN A 58 16.13 -2.63 -7.25
CA GLN A 58 16.50 -3.57 -6.19
C GLN A 58 15.62 -3.31 -4.96
N GLN A 59 15.03 -4.37 -4.41
CA GLN A 59 14.23 -4.29 -3.19
C GLN A 59 15.14 -4.28 -1.95
N HIS A 60 14.70 -3.62 -0.89
CA HIS A 60 15.36 -3.71 0.41
C HIS A 60 15.01 -5.03 1.10
N ILE A 61 15.71 -5.30 2.20
CA ILE A 61 15.34 -6.40 3.09
C ILE A 61 14.02 -6.02 3.79
N TYR A 62 13.13 -6.99 4.02
CA TYR A 62 11.94 -6.75 4.84
C TYR A 62 12.32 -6.21 6.22
N GLY A 63 11.74 -5.06 6.59
CA GLY A 63 12.05 -4.30 7.79
C GLY A 63 13.23 -3.33 7.69
N ASP A 64 14.03 -3.37 6.63
CA ASP A 64 15.09 -2.39 6.33
C ASP A 64 14.51 -1.29 5.43
N VAL A 65 13.83 -0.34 6.07
CA VAL A 65 13.01 0.66 5.39
C VAL A 65 13.90 1.68 4.67
N ASN A 66 15.02 2.08 5.29
CA ASN A 66 15.94 3.05 4.68
C ASN A 66 16.90 2.42 3.65
N GLY A 67 16.97 1.09 3.57
CA GLY A 67 17.80 0.35 2.62
C GLY A 67 19.29 0.39 2.94
N ASP A 68 19.67 0.62 4.20
CA ASP A 68 21.07 0.66 4.61
C ASP A 68 21.69 -0.72 4.85
N GLY A 69 20.87 -1.78 4.73
CA GLY A 69 21.26 -3.16 4.89
C GLY A 69 21.12 -3.68 6.32
N THR A 70 20.63 -2.86 7.27
CA THR A 70 20.46 -3.25 8.67
C THR A 70 19.10 -2.83 9.21
N ILE A 71 18.46 -3.69 10.01
CA ILE A 71 17.17 -3.37 10.64
C ILE A 71 17.43 -2.73 12.01
N THR A 72 17.09 -1.46 12.15
CA THR A 72 17.39 -0.66 13.33
C THR A 72 16.17 0.12 13.82
N ALA A 73 16.33 0.83 14.95
CA ALA A 73 15.28 1.72 15.46
C ALA A 73 14.95 2.88 14.49
N LEU A 74 15.82 3.16 13.51
CA LEU A 74 15.52 4.14 12.48
C LEU A 74 14.41 3.65 11.56
N ASP A 75 14.39 2.37 11.19
CA ASP A 75 13.34 1.77 10.36
C ASP A 75 11.99 1.78 11.06
N VAL A 76 12.00 1.52 12.37
CA VAL A 76 10.81 1.65 13.23
C VAL A 76 10.28 3.08 13.21
N LEU A 77 11.18 4.07 13.35
CA LEU A 77 10.80 5.48 13.34
C LEU A 77 10.23 5.91 11.98
N LEU A 78 10.85 5.48 10.88
CA LEU A 78 10.37 5.76 9.53
C LEU A 78 8.98 5.14 9.32
N THR A 79 8.80 3.86 9.67
CA THR A 79 7.51 3.17 9.57
C THR A 79 6.44 3.89 10.39
N ALA A 80 6.74 4.26 11.63
CA ALA A 80 5.80 4.98 12.49
C ALA A 80 5.43 6.36 11.91
N ASN A 81 6.41 7.11 11.40
CA ASN A 81 6.17 8.42 10.78
C ASN A 81 5.30 8.31 9.53
N TYR A 82 5.48 7.26 8.73
CA TYR A 82 4.60 6.98 7.59
C TYR A 82 3.16 6.69 8.07
N THR A 83 2.97 5.83 9.07
CA THR A 83 1.65 5.48 9.61
C THR A 83 0.86 6.70 10.10
N ILE A 84 1.53 7.74 10.61
CA ILE A 84 0.89 8.99 11.06
C ILE A 84 0.90 10.11 10.00
N GLY A 85 1.35 9.83 8.77
CA GLY A 85 1.32 10.76 7.64
C GLY A 85 2.34 11.90 7.72
N LEU A 86 3.45 11.73 8.46
CA LEU A 86 4.54 12.71 8.51
C LEU A 86 5.52 12.58 7.34
N ILE A 87 5.61 11.40 6.73
CA ILE A 87 6.45 11.13 5.56
C ILE A 87 5.66 10.27 4.57
N GLU A 88 6.06 10.35 3.30
CA GLU A 88 5.62 9.44 2.24
C GLU A 88 6.76 8.51 1.86
N PHE A 89 6.43 7.24 1.60
CA PHE A 89 7.38 6.25 1.15
C PHE A 89 7.44 6.15 -0.38
N GLN A 90 8.63 5.86 -0.87
CA GLN A 90 8.85 5.32 -2.20
C GLN A 90 8.42 3.85 -2.27
N PRO A 91 8.15 3.30 -3.47
CA PRO A 91 7.70 1.91 -3.63
C PRO A 91 8.53 0.86 -2.88
N VAL A 92 9.86 0.99 -2.87
CA VAL A 92 10.75 0.04 -2.19
C VAL A 92 10.69 0.16 -0.66
N GLU A 93 10.54 1.37 -0.14
CA GLU A 93 10.43 1.63 1.29
C GLU A 93 9.08 1.11 1.81
N PHE A 94 8.01 1.28 1.03
CA PHE A 94 6.69 0.70 1.34
C PHE A 94 6.76 -0.83 1.41
N LEU A 95 7.37 -1.48 0.41
CA LEU A 95 7.48 -2.94 0.41
C LEU A 95 8.35 -3.46 1.56
N ALA A 96 9.39 -2.73 1.94
CA ALA A 96 10.22 -3.09 3.08
C ALA A 96 9.48 -2.92 4.40
N ALA A 97 8.67 -1.87 4.53
CA ALA A 97 7.87 -1.57 5.71
C ALA A 97 6.67 -2.53 5.89
N ASP A 98 6.03 -2.97 4.80
CA ASP A 98 4.88 -3.92 4.80
C ASP A 98 5.38 -5.34 5.10
N ILE A 99 5.75 -5.58 6.34
CA ILE A 99 6.48 -6.78 6.73
C ILE A 99 5.57 -8.01 6.87
N ASP A 100 4.27 -7.79 7.12
CA ASP A 100 3.28 -8.86 7.12
C ASP A 100 2.61 -9.08 5.76
N GLY A 101 2.86 -8.21 4.78
CA GLY A 101 2.35 -8.33 3.42
C GLY A 101 0.86 -8.07 3.31
N SER A 102 0.28 -7.30 4.24
CA SER A 102 -1.13 -6.95 4.24
C SER A 102 -1.51 -5.97 3.12
N GLY A 103 -0.53 -5.28 2.53
CA GLY A 103 -0.74 -4.21 1.55
C GLY A 103 -1.08 -2.87 2.18
N LEU A 104 -0.98 -2.75 3.51
CA LEU A 104 -1.16 -1.54 4.31
C LEU A 104 0.05 -1.40 5.24
N ILE A 105 0.51 -0.17 5.47
CA ILE A 105 1.49 0.09 6.55
C ILE A 105 0.74 0.62 7.75
N ASP A 106 0.74 -0.14 8.84
CA ASP A 106 0.08 0.27 10.07
C ASP A 106 0.93 -0.03 11.32
N ILE A 107 0.31 0.06 12.49
CA ILE A 107 1.02 -0.13 13.77
C ILE A 107 1.55 -1.55 13.93
N PHE A 108 0.96 -2.56 13.29
CA PHE A 108 1.43 -3.93 13.34
C PHE A 108 2.80 -4.07 12.67
N ASP A 109 3.06 -3.37 11.57
CA ASP A 109 4.37 -3.33 10.93
C ASP A 109 5.42 -2.70 11.84
N VAL A 110 5.09 -1.54 12.42
CA VAL A 110 5.97 -0.82 13.36
C VAL A 110 6.39 -1.74 14.52
N LEU A 111 5.44 -2.47 15.10
CA LEU A 111 5.70 -3.38 16.21
C LEU A 111 6.55 -4.59 15.77
N GLN A 112 6.30 -5.12 14.58
CA GLN A 112 7.06 -6.25 14.03
C GLN A 112 8.51 -5.87 13.73
N ILE A 113 8.73 -4.76 13.04
CA ILE A 113 10.08 -4.24 12.75
C ILE A 113 10.80 -3.94 14.07
N SER A 114 10.13 -3.33 15.05
CA SER A 114 10.69 -3.08 16.38
C SER A 114 11.23 -4.35 17.06
N ASN A 115 10.52 -5.47 16.94
CA ASN A 115 10.94 -6.76 17.48
C ASN A 115 12.12 -7.41 16.71
N LEU A 116 12.44 -6.93 15.52
CA LEU A 116 13.62 -7.36 14.75
C LEU A 116 14.86 -6.53 15.06
N THR A 117 14.71 -5.32 15.60
CA THR A 117 15.84 -4.44 15.90
C THR A 117 16.82 -5.07 16.90
N GLY A 118 18.11 -5.04 16.57
CA GLY A 118 19.18 -5.53 17.46
C GLY A 118 19.31 -7.05 17.54
N ARG A 119 18.73 -7.80 16.60
CA ARG A 119 18.96 -9.24 16.42
C ARG A 119 19.99 -9.54 15.35
#